data_AF-A0A151LZC6-F1
#
_entry.id   AF-A0A151LZC6-F1
#
_cell.length_a   1.000
_cell.length_b   1.000
_cell.length_c   1.000
_cell.angle_alpha   90.00
_cell.angle_beta   90.00
_cell.angle_gamma   90.00
#
_symmetry.space_group_name_H-M   'P 1'
#
loop_
_entity.id
_entity.type
_entity.pdbx_description
1 polymer ?
#
loop_
_entity_poly.entity_id
_entity_poly.type
_entity_poly.pdbx_seq_one_letter_code
_entity_poly.pdbx_strand_id
1 'polypeptide(L)'
;MTPRHLGFSRLHYLCAFAAHPVPGTRLGVGRRVDVAAPRAPCYYIDSRVAKVTDFLKTRLLDTLSDQIRKIQKVVNVYAPGKRIWLEGVGASSAGGMTNLSDSFAAGFLWLNTLGMLAHQGIDVVMRHSFFDHGHNHLVDQNFNPLPDYWVSLLYKRLVGPKVLAVHVAGLQRKPRPGRVIRDKLRIYAHCASSRTHSYVRGSITLFIINLHRSRKKIKLAGTLRDKMVHQYLLQPYGQDGLHSRSVQLNGQLLAMVDDGTLPELRPRPLRAGRTLVIPPLTMSFYVVKNVNALACRYR
;
A
#
# COMPACT_ATOMS: atom_id res chain seq x y z
N MET A 1 -18.26 33.78 26.67
CA MET A 1 -17.62 32.50 27.03
C MET A 1 -16.53 32.21 26.01
N THR A 2 -15.28 32.36 26.43
CA THR A 2 -14.07 32.14 25.65
C THR A 2 -13.93 30.67 25.26
N PRO A 3 -13.56 30.33 24.00
CA PRO A 3 -13.23 28.97 23.64
C PRO A 3 -11.89 28.61 24.28
N ARG A 4 -11.88 27.55 25.10
CA ARG A 4 -10.64 26.98 25.63
C ARG A 4 -9.84 26.38 24.47
N HIS A 5 -8.79 27.07 24.06
CA HIS A 5 -7.71 26.47 23.29
C HIS A 5 -7.01 25.44 24.18
N LEU A 6 -7.22 24.14 23.90
CA LEU A 6 -6.32 23.09 24.38
C LEU A 6 -5.00 23.25 23.63
N GLY A 7 -4.05 23.92 24.28
CA GLY A 7 -2.69 24.07 23.79
C GLY A 7 -2.01 22.71 23.67
N PHE A 8 -1.82 22.25 22.43
CA PHE A 8 -0.90 21.16 22.12
C PHE A 8 0.52 21.74 22.06
N SER A 9 1.17 21.89 23.21
CA SER A 9 2.59 22.25 23.30
C SER A 9 3.46 21.08 22.80
N ARG A 10 4.24 21.36 21.75
CA ARG A 10 5.44 20.65 21.26
C ARG A 10 5.36 19.10 21.23
N LEU A 11 4.81 18.55 20.15
CA LEU A 11 5.21 17.25 19.61
C LEU A 11 5.05 17.23 18.10
N HIS A 12 6.04 16.70 17.38
CA HIS A 12 5.98 16.42 15.93
C HIS A 12 4.76 15.50 15.63
N TYR A 13 3.69 16.03 15.05
CA TYR A 13 2.51 15.26 14.65
C TYR A 13 2.62 14.78 13.20
N LEU A 14 2.56 13.46 13.01
CA LEU A 14 2.71 12.76 11.72
C LEU A 14 1.38 12.24 11.13
N CYS A 15 0.28 12.30 11.90
CA CYS A 15 -1.06 12.29 11.36
C CYS A 15 -1.87 13.36 12.10
N ALA A 16 -2.44 14.35 11.39
CA ALA A 16 -3.32 15.33 12.03
C ALA A 16 -4.74 14.77 12.06
N PHE A 17 -5.36 14.66 13.23
CA PHE A 17 -6.75 14.18 13.32
C PHE A 17 -7.67 15.39 13.24
N ALA A 18 -8.42 15.52 12.14
CA ALA A 18 -9.42 16.57 12.01
C ALA A 18 -10.82 15.93 11.97
N ALA A 19 -11.52 15.97 13.10
CA ALA A 19 -12.96 15.73 13.11
C ALA A 19 -13.63 17.06 12.73
N HIS A 20 -13.85 17.29 11.43
CA HIS A 20 -14.64 18.44 11.00
C HIS A 20 -16.12 18.15 11.24
N PRO A 21 -16.85 18.93 12.08
CA PRO A 21 -18.30 18.88 12.08
C PRO A 21 -18.80 19.37 10.71
N VAL A 22 -19.67 18.59 10.07
CA VAL A 22 -20.38 19.03 8.86
C VAL A 22 -21.39 20.11 9.30
N PRO A 23 -21.32 21.36 8.79
CA PRO A 23 -22.33 22.37 9.09
C PRO A 23 -23.58 22.10 8.25
N GLY A 24 -24.74 21.93 8.89
CA GLY A 24 -26.02 21.79 8.19
C GLY A 24 -27.23 21.65 9.12
N THR A 25 -27.89 22.79 9.35
CA THR A 25 -29.30 22.99 9.77
C THR A 25 -29.79 22.37 11.08
N ARG A 26 -29.93 23.23 12.12
CA ARG A 26 -30.90 23.01 13.21
C ARG A 26 -32.31 23.22 12.65
N LEU A 27 -33.13 22.18 12.74
CA LEU A 27 -34.57 22.24 13.07
C LEU A 27 -35.03 20.82 13.43
N GLY A 28 -35.55 20.64 14.65
CA GLY A 28 -36.43 19.53 15.01
C GLY A 28 -35.79 18.18 15.38
N VAL A 29 -35.74 17.91 16.68
CA VAL A 29 -35.91 16.61 17.37
C VAL A 29 -35.59 15.32 16.56
N GLY A 30 -34.50 14.65 16.97
CA GLY A 30 -34.33 13.20 16.82
C GLY A 30 -33.77 12.70 15.49
N ARG A 31 -32.45 12.87 15.23
CA ARG A 31 -31.70 12.06 14.25
C ARG A 31 -30.27 11.79 14.72
N ARG A 32 -29.78 10.58 14.41
CA ARG A 32 -28.39 10.14 14.60
C ARG A 32 -27.45 11.19 14.01
N VAL A 33 -26.47 11.61 14.79
CA VAL A 33 -25.30 12.33 14.27
C VAL A 33 -24.52 11.33 13.42
N ASP A 34 -24.61 11.44 12.10
CA ASP A 34 -23.65 10.78 11.22
C ASP A 34 -22.31 11.47 11.36
N VAL A 35 -21.53 11.00 12.34
CA VAL A 35 -20.11 11.36 12.44
C VAL A 35 -19.44 10.89 11.15
N ALA A 36 -18.94 11.85 10.37
CA ALA A 36 -18.13 11.60 9.19
C ALA A 36 -16.97 10.67 9.57
N ALA A 37 -16.58 9.75 8.68
CA ALA A 37 -15.42 8.89 8.91
C ALA A 37 -14.24 9.76 9.38
N PRO A 38 -13.54 9.43 10.47
CA PRO A 38 -12.44 10.25 10.94
C PRO A 38 -11.38 10.35 9.84
N ARG A 39 -11.02 11.59 9.47
CA ARG A 39 -10.03 11.88 8.43
C ARG A 39 -8.73 12.32 9.08
N ALA A 40 -7.64 11.70 8.67
CA ALA A 40 -6.32 12.10 9.11
C ALA A 40 -5.34 12.13 7.92
N PRO A 41 -4.80 13.30 7.52
CA PRO A 41 -3.61 13.36 6.69
C PRO A 41 -2.44 12.67 7.39
N CYS A 42 -1.85 11.65 6.77
CA CYS A 42 -0.74 10.87 7.33
C CYS A 42 0.46 10.89 6.39
N TYR A 43 1.55 11.52 6.81
CA TYR A 43 2.77 11.62 5.99
C TYR A 43 3.89 10.79 6.61
N TYR A 44 4.85 10.33 5.80
CA TYR A 44 6.11 9.77 6.30
C TYR A 44 7.11 10.90 6.61
N ILE A 45 6.75 11.91 7.41
CA ILE A 45 7.68 12.99 7.84
C ILE A 45 8.72 12.41 8.81
N ASP A 46 9.73 11.76 8.27
CA ASP A 46 11.00 11.61 8.98
C ASP A 46 11.98 12.57 8.34
N SER A 47 12.41 13.60 9.07
CA SER A 47 13.51 14.50 8.69
C SER A 47 14.83 13.77 8.39
N ARG A 48 14.86 12.44 8.58
CA ARG A 48 15.96 11.53 8.26
C ARG A 48 15.86 10.85 6.90
N VAL A 49 14.85 11.14 6.08
CA VAL A 49 14.83 10.72 4.67
C VAL A 49 15.67 11.73 3.88
N ALA A 50 16.88 11.33 3.51
CA ALA A 50 17.81 12.14 2.72
C ALA A 50 18.24 11.43 1.43
N LYS A 51 18.16 10.10 1.39
CA LYS A 51 18.65 9.25 0.28
C LYS A 51 17.63 8.19 -0.08
N VAL A 52 17.69 7.68 -1.32
CA VAL A 52 16.77 6.63 -1.82
C VAL A 52 16.82 5.36 -0.98
N THR A 53 17.97 5.06 -0.41
CA THR A 53 18.19 3.91 0.45
C THR A 53 17.44 4.02 1.77
N ASP A 54 17.01 5.22 2.18
CA ASP A 54 16.19 5.42 3.37
C ASP A 54 14.79 4.82 3.20
N PHE A 55 14.26 4.76 1.97
CA PHE A 55 12.99 4.08 1.68
C PHE A 55 13.05 2.56 1.89
N LEU A 56 14.26 1.99 1.97
CA LEU A 56 14.48 0.58 2.30
C LEU A 56 14.55 0.33 3.82
N LYS A 57 14.62 1.39 4.64
CA LYS A 57 14.67 1.26 6.10
C LYS A 57 13.32 0.76 6.59
N THR A 58 13.31 -0.47 7.09
CA THR A 58 12.11 -1.09 7.65
C THR A 58 11.46 -0.27 8.76
N ARG A 59 12.24 0.49 9.53
CA ARG A 59 11.72 1.44 10.53
C ARG A 59 10.75 2.45 9.92
N LEU A 60 11.09 3.02 8.76
CA LEU A 60 10.26 4.02 8.09
C LEU A 60 8.91 3.42 7.69
N LEU A 61 8.95 2.20 7.14
CA LEU A 61 7.77 1.44 6.70
C LEU A 61 6.85 1.06 7.87
N ASP A 62 7.41 0.90 9.06
CA ASP A 62 6.67 0.54 10.28
C ASP A 62 6.15 1.78 11.05
N THR A 63 6.70 2.98 10.82
CA THR A 63 6.35 4.23 11.53
C THR A 63 4.85 4.50 11.52
N LEU A 64 4.20 4.32 10.37
CA LEU A 64 2.77 4.59 10.22
C LEU A 64 1.92 3.60 11.03
N SER A 65 2.38 2.35 11.21
CA SER A 65 1.63 1.32 11.91
C SER A 65 1.37 1.67 13.37
N ASP A 66 2.34 2.26 14.05
CA ASP A 66 2.23 2.71 15.45
C ASP A 66 1.20 3.85 15.59
N GLN A 67 1.13 4.74 14.61
CA GLN A 67 0.20 5.86 14.57
C GLN A 67 -1.23 5.39 14.33
N ILE A 68 -1.41 4.45 13.39
CA ILE A 68 -2.72 3.86 13.14
C ILE A 68 -3.25 3.13 14.38
N ARG A 69 -2.40 2.39 15.11
CA ARG A 69 -2.85 1.75 16.36
C ARG A 69 -3.35 2.77 17.39
N LYS A 70 -2.76 3.97 17.47
CA LYS A 70 -3.25 5.04 18.34
C LYS A 70 -4.60 5.58 17.85
N ILE A 71 -4.73 5.82 16.56
CA ILE A 71 -5.99 6.27 15.94
C ILE A 71 -7.10 5.25 16.20
N GLN A 72 -6.85 3.96 15.98
CA GLN A 72 -7.82 2.89 16.22
C GLN A 72 -8.25 2.82 17.68
N LYS A 73 -7.33 2.99 18.64
CA LYS A 73 -7.68 3.05 20.07
C LYS A 73 -8.67 4.18 20.35
N VAL A 74 -8.42 5.37 19.79
CA VAL A 74 -9.33 6.52 19.94
C VAL A 74 -10.68 6.22 19.30
N VAL A 75 -10.71 5.73 18.05
CA VAL A 75 -11.97 5.41 17.35
C VAL A 75 -12.75 4.32 18.09
N ASN A 76 -12.09 3.29 18.61
CA ASN A 76 -12.76 2.22 19.35
C ASN A 76 -13.38 2.70 20.66
N VAL A 77 -12.81 3.72 21.31
CA VAL A 77 -13.36 4.31 22.54
C VAL A 77 -14.52 5.26 22.24
N TYR A 78 -14.35 6.16 21.26
CA TYR A 78 -15.31 7.26 21.05
C TYR A 78 -16.31 7.01 19.92
N ALA A 79 -16.02 6.09 19.01
CA ALA A 79 -16.84 5.81 17.82
C ALA A 79 -16.71 4.33 17.36
N PRO A 80 -17.00 3.35 18.23
CA PRO A 80 -16.79 1.93 17.93
C PRO A 80 -17.56 1.50 16.67
N GLY A 81 -16.89 0.71 15.83
CA GLY A 81 -17.46 0.18 14.58
C GLY A 81 -17.50 1.16 13.41
N LYS A 82 -17.09 2.42 13.58
CA LYS A 82 -16.95 3.36 12.46
C LYS A 82 -15.73 3.01 11.61
N ARG A 83 -15.91 3.14 10.29
CA ARG A 83 -14.84 2.98 9.29
C ARG A 83 -13.84 4.12 9.39
N ILE A 84 -12.57 3.83 9.14
CA ILE A 84 -11.46 4.79 9.24
C ILE A 84 -10.92 5.07 7.84
N TRP A 85 -10.87 6.35 7.47
CA TRP A 85 -10.38 6.80 6.18
C TRP A 85 -9.12 7.64 6.39
N LEU A 86 -8.05 7.30 5.68
CA LEU A 86 -6.82 8.07 5.71
C LEU A 86 -6.72 8.90 4.45
N GLU A 87 -6.63 10.20 4.65
CA GLU A 87 -6.43 11.17 3.58
C GLU A 87 -4.97 11.58 3.54
N GLY A 88 -4.54 12.34 2.52
CA GLY A 88 -3.23 12.99 2.56
C GLY A 88 -2.02 12.04 2.59
N VAL A 89 -2.14 10.77 2.20
CA VAL A 89 -1.06 9.80 2.42
C VAL A 89 0.04 9.99 1.39
N GLY A 90 1.27 10.27 1.84
CA GLY A 90 2.39 10.57 0.95
C GLY A 90 3.75 10.43 1.64
N ALA A 91 4.82 10.35 0.85
CA ALA A 91 6.18 10.15 1.36
C ALA A 91 6.68 11.34 2.19
N SER A 92 6.20 12.56 1.92
CA SER A 92 6.55 13.77 2.66
C SER A 92 5.42 14.79 2.58
N SER A 93 5.27 15.61 3.62
CA SER A 93 4.29 16.71 3.68
C SER A 93 4.78 17.97 2.97
N ALA A 94 6.08 18.12 2.72
CA ALA A 94 6.67 19.31 2.12
C ALA A 94 6.86 19.15 0.60
N GLY A 95 5.77 18.84 -0.12
CA GLY A 95 5.79 18.69 -1.58
C GLY A 95 6.54 17.46 -2.10
N GLY A 96 7.26 16.69 -1.28
CA GLY A 96 8.14 15.60 -1.75
C GLY A 96 9.55 16.09 -2.05
N MET A 97 10.52 15.17 -2.05
CA MET A 97 11.90 15.48 -2.42
C MET A 97 12.17 15.00 -3.85
N THR A 98 12.75 15.88 -4.67
CA THR A 98 13.27 15.56 -6.01
C THR A 98 14.15 14.32 -5.96
N ASN A 99 14.05 13.45 -6.98
CA ASN A 99 14.86 12.24 -7.14
C ASN A 99 14.65 11.15 -6.08
N LEU A 100 13.64 11.30 -5.22
CA LEU A 100 13.24 10.31 -4.23
C LEU A 100 11.77 9.94 -4.38
N SER A 101 10.87 10.91 -4.21
CA SER A 101 9.41 10.65 -4.10
C SER A 101 8.75 10.30 -5.45
N ASP A 102 9.44 10.57 -6.55
CA ASP A 102 9.10 10.26 -7.94
C ASP A 102 9.79 8.99 -8.49
N SER A 103 10.61 8.33 -7.67
CA SER A 103 11.43 7.17 -8.08
C SER A 103 10.76 5.81 -7.81
N PHE A 104 11.31 4.75 -8.41
CA PHE A 104 10.88 3.37 -8.18
C PHE A 104 10.90 2.98 -6.69
N ALA A 105 11.84 3.51 -5.91
CA ALA A 105 11.93 3.22 -4.49
C ALA A 105 10.73 3.77 -3.69
N ALA A 106 10.08 4.83 -4.15
CA ALA A 106 8.87 5.36 -3.51
C ALA A 106 7.75 4.30 -3.48
N GLY A 107 7.72 3.43 -4.49
CA GLY A 107 6.78 2.32 -4.59
C GLY A 107 6.89 1.34 -3.43
N PHE A 108 8.07 1.17 -2.82
CA PHE A 108 8.20 0.32 -1.63
C PHE A 108 7.41 0.86 -0.45
N LEU A 109 7.49 2.18 -0.23
CA LEU A 109 6.68 2.84 0.79
C LEU A 109 5.22 2.70 0.42
N TRP A 110 4.84 3.08 -0.80
CA TRP A 110 3.45 3.10 -1.22
C TRP A 110 2.76 1.73 -1.15
N LEU A 111 3.37 0.67 -1.70
CA LEU A 111 2.80 -0.67 -1.67
C LEU A 111 2.74 -1.24 -0.25
N ASN A 112 3.74 -0.94 0.59
CA ASN A 112 3.72 -1.32 2.00
C ASN A 112 2.58 -0.62 2.75
N THR A 113 2.40 0.68 2.51
CA THR A 113 1.30 1.47 3.09
C THR A 113 -0.04 0.81 2.79
N LEU A 114 -0.31 0.50 1.53
CA LEU A 114 -1.56 -0.13 1.12
C LEU A 114 -1.80 -1.47 1.85
N GLY A 115 -0.80 -2.36 1.88
CA GLY A 115 -0.95 -3.65 2.54
C GLY A 115 -1.04 -3.58 4.05
N MET A 116 -0.20 -2.76 4.68
CA MET A 116 -0.16 -2.58 6.13
C MET A 116 -1.46 -1.96 6.64
N LEU A 117 -1.96 -0.91 5.99
CA LEU A 117 -3.21 -0.24 6.37
C LEU A 117 -4.42 -1.14 6.16
N ALA A 118 -4.49 -1.86 5.03
CA ALA A 118 -5.55 -2.83 4.79
C ALA A 118 -5.57 -3.93 5.86
N HIS A 119 -4.41 -4.47 6.22
CA HIS A 119 -4.29 -5.46 7.29
C HIS A 119 -4.70 -4.92 8.67
N GLN A 120 -4.48 -3.62 8.91
CA GLN A 120 -4.95 -2.93 10.11
C GLN A 120 -6.42 -2.50 10.02
N GLY A 121 -7.17 -2.81 8.97
CA GLY A 121 -8.60 -2.48 8.90
C GLY A 121 -8.89 -1.01 8.60
N ILE A 122 -7.98 -0.32 7.91
CA ILE A 122 -8.29 0.96 7.26
C ILE A 122 -9.05 0.69 5.98
N ASP A 123 -10.21 1.34 5.82
CA ASP A 123 -11.12 1.10 4.71
C ASP A 123 -10.72 1.85 3.44
N VAL A 124 -10.23 3.08 3.58
CA VAL A 124 -9.92 3.97 2.46
C VAL A 124 -8.58 4.65 2.70
N VAL A 125 -7.75 4.67 1.67
CA VAL A 125 -6.47 5.37 1.63
C VAL A 125 -6.48 6.30 0.43
N MET A 126 -6.38 7.61 0.66
CA MET A 126 -6.30 8.61 -0.40
C MET A 126 -4.85 9.05 -0.55
N ARG A 127 -4.25 8.74 -1.70
CA ARG A 127 -2.89 9.14 -2.06
C ARG A 127 -2.85 10.64 -2.33
N HIS A 128 -2.04 11.37 -1.59
CA HIS A 128 -1.66 12.73 -1.95
C HIS A 128 -0.34 12.72 -2.73
N SER A 129 -0.29 13.17 -3.98
CA SER A 129 -1.37 13.63 -4.86
C SER A 129 -1.44 12.79 -6.14
N PHE A 130 -2.52 12.94 -6.91
CA PHE A 130 -2.59 12.38 -8.26
C PHE A 130 -1.69 13.17 -9.22
N PHE A 131 -1.85 14.49 -9.22
CA PHE A 131 -1.11 15.46 -10.01
C PHE A 131 -0.94 16.73 -9.17
N ASP A 132 0.27 17.28 -9.07
CA ASP A 132 0.62 18.47 -8.30
C ASP A 132 2.01 18.99 -8.70
N HIS A 133 2.32 20.26 -8.46
CA HIS A 133 3.59 20.91 -8.79
C HIS A 133 4.78 20.45 -7.92
N GLY A 134 4.52 19.75 -6.81
CA GLY A 134 5.55 19.10 -6.00
C GLY A 134 6.17 17.86 -6.66
N HIS A 135 6.90 17.05 -5.90
CA HIS A 135 7.51 15.76 -6.30
C HIS A 135 6.81 14.53 -5.72
N ASN A 136 5.68 14.70 -5.04
CA ASN A 136 4.88 13.61 -4.48
C ASN A 136 3.55 13.45 -5.22
N HIS A 137 3.62 13.25 -6.54
CA HIS A 137 2.49 13.01 -7.43
C HIS A 137 2.59 11.64 -8.10
N LEU A 138 1.46 11.09 -8.57
CA LEU A 138 1.45 9.85 -9.36
C LEU A 138 1.78 10.12 -10.84
N VAL A 139 1.47 11.32 -11.32
CA VAL A 139 1.67 11.75 -12.71
C VAL A 139 2.45 13.06 -12.70
N ASP A 140 3.52 13.14 -13.50
CA ASP A 140 4.37 14.32 -13.55
C ASP A 140 3.79 15.47 -14.38
N GLN A 141 4.50 16.61 -14.41
CA GLN A 141 4.07 17.82 -15.10
C GLN A 141 3.94 17.66 -16.63
N ASN A 142 4.55 16.62 -17.18
CA ASN A 142 4.47 16.26 -18.60
C ASN A 142 3.39 15.18 -18.83
N PHE A 143 2.52 14.95 -17.83
CA PHE A 143 1.48 13.93 -17.82
C PHE A 143 2.00 12.49 -17.94
N ASN A 144 3.28 12.25 -17.63
CA ASN A 144 3.82 10.90 -17.63
C ASN A 144 3.56 10.18 -16.31
N PRO A 145 3.01 8.94 -16.34
CA PRO A 145 2.81 8.16 -15.13
C PRO A 145 4.14 7.70 -14.50
N LEU A 146 4.33 8.00 -13.22
CA LEU A 146 5.50 7.61 -12.43
C LEU A 146 5.36 6.18 -11.85
N PRO A 147 6.43 5.61 -11.25
CA PRO A 147 6.38 4.23 -10.76
C PRO A 147 5.24 3.94 -9.78
N ASP A 148 4.91 4.89 -8.89
CA ASP A 148 3.79 4.76 -7.96
C ASP A 148 2.42 4.69 -8.65
N TYR A 149 2.26 5.32 -9.82
CA TYR A 149 1.05 5.18 -10.62
C TYR A 149 0.88 3.75 -11.10
N TRP A 150 1.94 3.15 -11.64
CA TRP A 150 1.92 1.78 -12.13
C TRP A 150 1.68 0.76 -11.02
N VAL A 151 2.27 0.98 -9.83
CA VAL A 151 1.97 0.22 -8.61
C VAL A 151 0.49 0.34 -8.25
N SER A 152 -0.06 1.56 -8.26
CA SER A 152 -1.47 1.83 -7.96
C SER A 152 -2.42 1.17 -8.95
N LEU A 153 -2.09 1.21 -10.24
CA LEU A 153 -2.87 0.60 -11.31
C LEU A 153 -2.90 -0.93 -11.16
N LEU A 154 -1.76 -1.58 -10.94
CA LEU A 154 -1.71 -3.02 -10.68
C LEU A 154 -2.48 -3.40 -9.42
N TYR A 155 -2.32 -2.63 -8.34
CA TYR A 155 -3.07 -2.85 -7.11
C TYR A 155 -4.58 -2.79 -7.38
N LYS A 156 -5.06 -1.76 -8.09
CA LYS A 156 -6.47 -1.58 -8.45
C LYS A 156 -7.01 -2.71 -9.32
N ARG A 157 -6.20 -3.25 -10.24
CA ARG A 157 -6.59 -4.30 -11.19
C ARG A 157 -6.56 -5.70 -10.59
N LEU A 158 -5.69 -5.96 -9.61
CA LEU A 158 -5.41 -7.31 -9.10
C LEU A 158 -5.89 -7.55 -7.66
N VAL A 159 -5.94 -6.52 -6.81
CA VAL A 159 -6.21 -6.66 -5.38
C VAL A 159 -7.67 -6.35 -5.07
N GLY A 160 -8.39 -7.32 -4.51
CA GLY A 160 -9.77 -7.19 -4.09
C GLY A 160 -9.92 -6.65 -2.66
N PRO A 161 -11.16 -6.36 -2.22
CA PRO A 161 -11.41 -5.70 -0.94
C PRO A 161 -11.22 -6.61 0.29
N LYS A 162 -11.36 -7.93 0.13
CA LYS A 162 -11.26 -8.89 1.25
C LYS A 162 -9.79 -9.21 1.54
N VAL A 163 -9.32 -8.76 2.70
CA VAL A 163 -7.97 -8.99 3.22
C VAL A 163 -7.84 -10.43 3.72
N LEU A 164 -6.69 -11.07 3.48
CA LEU A 164 -6.36 -12.42 3.94
C LEU A 164 -5.12 -12.38 4.83
N ALA A 165 -5.08 -13.27 5.83
CA ALA A 165 -3.88 -13.47 6.64
C ALA A 165 -2.81 -14.26 5.87
N VAL A 166 -1.54 -13.92 6.11
CA VAL A 166 -0.39 -14.63 5.53
C VAL A 166 0.43 -15.24 6.66
N HIS A 167 0.71 -16.53 6.54
CA HIS A 167 1.59 -17.24 7.45
C HIS A 167 2.79 -17.79 6.68
N VAL A 168 4.00 -17.45 7.13
CA VAL A 168 5.23 -17.93 6.52
C VAL A 168 5.91 -18.91 7.47
N ALA A 169 6.02 -20.16 7.04
CA ALA A 169 6.77 -21.19 7.75
C ALA A 169 8.27 -20.80 7.80
N GLY A 170 8.91 -20.94 8.97
CA GLY A 170 10.34 -20.65 9.15
C GLY A 170 10.70 -19.20 9.47
N LEU A 171 9.77 -18.24 9.37
CA LEU A 171 9.95 -16.88 9.91
C LEU A 171 9.55 -16.77 11.40
N GLN A 172 9.07 -17.85 12.00
CA GLN A 172 8.78 -17.95 13.43
C GLN A 172 10.07 -18.07 14.27
N ARG A 173 10.88 -17.01 14.30
CA ARG A 173 11.49 -16.64 15.58
C ARG A 173 10.42 -15.84 16.31
N LYS A 174 9.85 -16.39 17.38
CA LYS A 174 9.07 -15.56 18.32
C LYS A 174 9.87 -14.27 18.56
N PRO A 175 9.29 -13.07 18.41
CA PRO A 175 9.99 -11.86 18.79
C PRO A 175 10.43 -12.04 20.24
N ARG A 176 11.73 -12.01 20.51
CA ARG A 176 12.19 -11.88 21.90
C ARG A 176 11.60 -10.55 22.42
N PRO A 177 11.09 -10.48 23.66
CA PRO A 177 10.71 -9.21 24.26
C PRO A 177 11.86 -8.19 24.06
N GLY A 178 11.58 -7.06 23.41
CA GLY A 178 12.59 -6.04 23.10
C GLY A 178 13.26 -6.11 21.70
N ARG A 179 13.04 -7.15 20.88
CA ARG A 179 13.59 -7.22 19.50
C ARG A 179 12.46 -7.14 18.47
N VAL A 180 12.22 -5.94 17.93
CA VAL A 180 11.34 -5.75 16.77
C VAL A 180 11.97 -6.48 15.59
N ILE A 181 11.39 -7.62 15.19
CA ILE A 181 11.78 -8.31 13.96
C ILE A 181 11.29 -7.43 12.81
N ARG A 182 12.21 -6.64 12.25
CA ARG A 182 11.93 -5.78 11.11
C ARG A 182 12.22 -6.54 9.83
N ASP A 183 11.23 -7.30 9.37
CA ASP A 183 11.41 -8.14 8.18
C ASP A 183 11.56 -7.28 6.92
N LYS A 184 12.62 -7.58 6.14
CA LYS A 184 12.88 -6.94 4.85
C LYS A 184 12.08 -7.61 3.73
N LEU A 185 11.44 -8.74 4.00
CA LEU A 185 10.46 -9.36 3.11
C LEU A 185 9.06 -9.10 3.69
N ARG A 186 8.21 -8.41 2.93
CA ARG A 186 6.82 -8.16 3.32
C ARG A 186 5.87 -8.82 2.34
N ILE A 187 4.87 -9.51 2.86
CA ILE A 187 3.91 -10.29 2.07
C ILE A 187 2.52 -9.97 2.60
N TYR A 188 1.65 -9.58 1.68
CA TYR A 188 0.24 -9.32 1.94
C TYR A 188 -0.61 -10.13 0.98
N ALA A 189 -1.84 -10.45 1.38
CA ALA A 189 -2.75 -11.27 0.60
C ALA A 189 -4.17 -10.73 0.67
N HIS A 190 -4.85 -10.77 -0.47
CA HIS A 190 -6.26 -10.42 -0.60
C HIS A 190 -6.94 -11.43 -1.51
N CYS A 191 -8.27 -11.48 -1.47
CA CYS A 191 -9.01 -12.05 -2.58
C CYS A 191 -8.67 -11.28 -3.87
N ALA A 192 -8.59 -11.98 -4.99
CA ALA A 192 -8.30 -11.33 -6.27
C ALA A 192 -9.45 -10.41 -6.69
N SER A 193 -9.12 -9.30 -7.35
CA SER A 193 -10.13 -8.41 -7.91
C SER A 193 -10.94 -9.14 -8.99
N SER A 194 -12.26 -9.15 -8.84
CA SER A 194 -13.18 -9.68 -9.85
C SER A 194 -13.66 -8.63 -10.85
N ARG A 195 -13.12 -7.40 -10.80
CA ARG A 195 -13.49 -6.32 -11.74
C ARG A 195 -12.87 -6.54 -13.12
N THR A 196 -11.72 -7.19 -13.15
CA THR A 196 -11.08 -7.66 -14.37
C THR A 196 -11.58 -9.09 -14.61
N HIS A 197 -12.30 -9.34 -15.71
CA HIS A 197 -12.84 -10.67 -16.06
C HIS A 197 -11.75 -11.76 -16.21
N SER A 198 -10.48 -11.39 -16.10
CA SER A 198 -9.30 -12.26 -16.17
C SER A 198 -9.19 -13.27 -15.02
N TYR A 199 -9.87 -13.04 -13.88
CA TYR A 199 -9.77 -13.90 -12.70
C TYR A 199 -11.14 -14.29 -12.14
N VAL A 200 -11.35 -15.61 -11.99
CA VAL A 200 -12.57 -16.16 -11.40
C VAL A 200 -12.63 -15.91 -9.90
N ARG A 201 -13.84 -15.83 -9.35
CA ARG A 201 -14.09 -15.77 -7.90
C ARG A 201 -13.42 -16.96 -7.19
N GLY A 202 -12.97 -16.74 -5.96
CA GLY A 202 -12.17 -17.71 -5.23
C GLY A 202 -10.66 -17.68 -5.56
N SER A 203 -10.22 -16.87 -6.52
CA SER A 203 -8.80 -16.58 -6.73
C SER A 203 -8.26 -15.62 -5.66
N ILE A 204 -6.96 -15.70 -5.40
CA ILE A 204 -6.28 -14.83 -4.42
C ILE A 204 -5.13 -14.09 -5.08
N THR A 205 -4.83 -12.90 -4.57
CA THR A 205 -3.69 -12.08 -5.00
C THR A 205 -2.75 -11.89 -3.81
N LEU A 206 -1.50 -12.31 -3.98
CA LEU A 206 -0.40 -11.97 -3.10
C LEU A 206 0.31 -10.75 -3.66
N PHE A 207 0.80 -9.86 -2.81
CA PHE A 207 1.81 -8.88 -3.21
C PHE A 207 2.95 -8.85 -2.22
N ILE A 208 4.16 -8.78 -2.78
CA ILE A 208 5.40 -9.07 -2.08
C ILE A 208 6.40 -7.96 -2.36
N ILE A 209 6.98 -7.44 -1.28
CA ILE A 209 8.04 -6.44 -1.29
C ILE A 209 9.31 -7.09 -0.76
N ASN A 210 10.34 -7.19 -1.60
CA ASN A 210 11.64 -7.70 -1.18
C ASN A 210 12.64 -6.55 -1.07
N LEU A 211 12.94 -6.12 0.15
CA LEU A 211 13.95 -5.10 0.47
C LEU A 211 15.33 -5.70 0.75
N HIS A 212 15.50 -7.02 0.59
CA HIS A 212 16.83 -7.62 0.67
C HIS A 212 17.63 -7.33 -0.60
N ARG A 213 18.96 -7.26 -0.43
CA ARG A 213 19.93 -7.29 -1.54
C ARG A 213 20.13 -8.69 -2.13
N SER A 214 19.38 -9.68 -1.65
CA SER A 214 19.39 -11.05 -2.17
C SER A 214 18.01 -11.48 -2.64
N ARG A 215 17.99 -12.37 -3.63
CA ARG A 215 16.77 -13.01 -4.12
C ARG A 215 16.14 -13.87 -3.01
N LYS A 216 14.81 -13.89 -2.94
CA LYS A 216 14.05 -14.77 -2.05
C LYS A 216 13.29 -15.81 -2.85
N LYS A 217 13.14 -17.00 -2.26
CA LYS A 217 12.44 -18.14 -2.85
C LYS A 217 11.27 -18.48 -1.92
N ILE A 218 10.05 -18.41 -2.43
CA ILE A 218 8.83 -18.66 -1.67
C ILE A 218 8.11 -19.83 -2.31
N LYS A 219 7.82 -20.87 -1.52
CA LYS A 219 7.00 -21.99 -1.94
C LYS A 219 5.59 -21.79 -1.41
N LEU A 220 4.61 -21.90 -2.30
CA LEU A 220 3.20 -21.96 -1.89
C LEU A 220 2.93 -23.31 -1.22
N ALA A 221 2.09 -23.29 -0.17
CA ALA A 221 1.80 -24.44 0.67
C ALA A 221 0.31 -24.83 0.62
N GLY A 222 0.01 -26.04 1.09
CA GLY A 222 -1.35 -26.57 1.13
C GLY A 222 -2.03 -26.55 -0.23
N THR A 223 -3.29 -26.12 -0.26
CA THR A 223 -4.13 -26.05 -1.47
C THR A 223 -3.63 -25.08 -2.55
N LEU A 224 -2.65 -24.22 -2.23
CA LEU A 224 -2.04 -23.28 -3.17
C LEU A 224 -0.89 -23.89 -3.98
N ARG A 225 -0.30 -25.01 -3.53
CA ARG A 225 0.92 -25.58 -4.11
C ARG A 225 0.74 -25.93 -5.59
N ASP A 226 -0.36 -26.58 -5.93
CA ASP A 226 -0.58 -27.15 -7.26
C ASP A 226 -1.41 -26.23 -8.17
N LYS A 227 -1.37 -24.92 -7.90
CA LYS A 227 -2.14 -23.92 -8.65
C LYS A 227 -1.24 -23.15 -9.60
N MET A 228 -1.79 -22.83 -10.76
CA MET A 228 -1.16 -21.91 -11.71
C MET A 228 -1.13 -20.51 -11.09
N VAL A 229 0.00 -19.83 -11.26
CA VAL A 229 0.22 -18.49 -10.73
C VAL A 229 0.51 -17.52 -11.88
N HIS A 230 -0.16 -16.38 -11.90
CA HIS A 230 0.20 -15.28 -12.78
C HIS A 230 1.11 -14.31 -12.03
N GLN A 231 2.34 -14.12 -12.53
CA GLN A 231 3.30 -13.18 -11.98
C GLN A 231 3.19 -11.80 -12.63
N TYR A 232 3.29 -10.77 -11.80
CA TYR A 232 3.45 -9.37 -12.17
C TYR A 232 4.61 -8.79 -11.38
N LEU A 233 5.82 -8.92 -11.92
CA LEU A 233 7.05 -8.45 -11.28
C LEU A 233 7.40 -7.04 -11.75
N LEU A 234 7.48 -6.09 -10.82
CA LEU A 234 7.92 -4.72 -11.09
C LEU A 234 9.42 -4.57 -10.76
N GLN A 235 10.16 -4.00 -11.71
CA GLN A 235 11.57 -3.68 -11.57
C GLN A 235 11.83 -2.28 -12.12
N PRO A 236 12.83 -1.55 -11.62
CA PRO A 236 13.22 -0.30 -12.25
C PRO A 236 13.68 -0.57 -13.69
N TYR A 237 13.41 0.37 -14.58
CA TYR A 237 13.88 0.36 -15.96
C TYR A 237 15.05 1.34 -16.15
N GLY A 238 16.00 1.03 -17.01
CA GLY A 238 17.19 1.86 -17.24
C GLY A 238 18.32 1.61 -16.23
N GLN A 239 19.28 2.53 -16.17
CA GLN A 239 20.53 2.38 -15.42
C GLN A 239 20.49 2.99 -14.01
N ASP A 240 19.50 3.83 -13.72
CA ASP A 240 19.40 4.57 -12.44
C ASP A 240 18.98 3.69 -11.25
N GLY A 241 18.66 2.42 -11.51
CA GLY A 241 18.24 1.47 -10.48
C GLY A 241 17.09 2.02 -9.65
N LEU A 242 17.28 2.12 -8.33
CA LEU A 242 16.23 2.59 -7.42
C LEU A 242 15.77 4.03 -7.64
N HIS A 243 16.60 4.87 -8.26
CA HIS A 243 16.25 6.25 -8.59
C HIS A 243 15.43 6.37 -9.88
N SER A 244 15.28 5.28 -10.64
CA SER A 244 14.57 5.33 -11.92
C SER A 244 13.13 5.81 -11.76
N ARG A 245 12.72 6.73 -12.64
CA ARG A 245 11.34 7.20 -12.80
C ARG A 245 10.53 6.31 -13.75
N SER A 246 11.15 5.26 -14.29
CA SER A 246 10.53 4.31 -15.21
C SER A 246 10.54 2.90 -14.60
N VAL A 247 9.49 2.14 -14.89
CA VAL A 247 9.29 0.80 -14.33
C VAL A 247 8.95 -0.17 -15.45
N GLN A 248 9.47 -1.39 -15.32
CA GLN A 248 9.12 -2.49 -16.21
C GLN A 248 8.29 -3.54 -15.46
N LEU A 249 7.32 -4.11 -16.15
CA LEU A 249 6.50 -5.22 -15.73
C LEU A 249 6.95 -6.49 -16.44
N ASN A 250 7.43 -7.49 -15.69
CA ASN A 250 7.91 -8.76 -16.22
C ASN A 250 8.98 -8.60 -17.33
N GLY A 251 9.77 -7.52 -17.29
CA GLY A 251 10.81 -7.21 -18.28
C GLY A 251 10.37 -6.31 -19.43
N GLN A 252 9.10 -5.87 -19.47
CA GLN A 252 8.59 -4.93 -20.47
C GLN A 252 8.36 -3.56 -19.85
N LEU A 253 8.88 -2.49 -20.47
CA LEU A 253 8.67 -1.12 -20.02
C LEU A 253 7.16 -0.80 -19.97
N LEU A 254 6.72 -0.21 -18.85
CA LEU A 254 5.37 0.35 -18.75
C LEU A 254 5.42 1.81 -19.17
N ALA A 255 4.65 2.12 -20.22
CA ALA A 255 4.39 3.46 -20.71
C ALA A 255 2.94 3.51 -21.22
N MET A 256 2.36 4.71 -21.28
CA MET A 256 1.12 4.91 -22.02
C MET A 256 1.33 4.52 -23.48
N VAL A 257 0.32 3.95 -24.12
CA VAL A 257 0.38 3.64 -25.56
C VAL A 257 0.23 4.92 -26.38
N ASP A 258 -0.67 5.79 -25.91
CA ASP A 258 -0.98 7.13 -26.40
C ASP A 258 -1.64 7.92 -25.24
N ASP A 259 -2.07 9.15 -25.49
CA ASP A 259 -2.64 10.04 -24.46
C ASP A 259 -3.91 9.49 -23.77
N GLY A 260 -4.62 8.56 -24.42
CA GLY A 260 -5.88 7.99 -23.93
C GLY A 260 -5.80 6.53 -23.47
N THR A 261 -4.72 5.82 -23.79
CA THR A 261 -4.70 4.35 -23.74
C THR A 261 -3.64 3.82 -22.77
N LEU A 262 -4.12 3.14 -21.72
CA LEU A 262 -3.26 2.37 -20.82
C LEU A 262 -2.71 1.12 -21.50
N PRO A 263 -1.45 0.73 -21.23
CA PRO A 263 -0.89 -0.49 -21.77
C PRO A 263 -1.58 -1.73 -21.20
N GLU A 264 -1.53 -2.83 -21.95
CA GLU A 264 -1.96 -4.12 -21.45
C GLU A 264 -1.01 -4.61 -20.34
N LEU A 265 -1.54 -4.89 -19.15
CA LEU A 265 -0.76 -5.43 -18.04
C LEU A 265 -0.65 -6.96 -18.16
N ARG A 266 0.31 -7.42 -18.96
CA ARG A 266 0.47 -8.86 -19.28
C ARG A 266 1.10 -9.66 -18.11
N PRO A 267 0.43 -10.71 -17.61
CA PRO A 267 1.03 -11.61 -16.62
C PRO A 267 2.08 -12.51 -17.26
N ARG A 268 3.08 -12.92 -16.48
CA ARG A 268 3.92 -14.08 -16.79
C ARG A 268 3.34 -15.33 -16.11
N PRO A 269 2.82 -16.32 -16.85
CA PRO A 269 2.27 -17.53 -16.23
C PRO A 269 3.39 -18.41 -15.66
N LEU A 270 3.19 -18.90 -14.44
CA LEU A 270 4.04 -19.87 -13.75
C LEU A 270 3.25 -21.16 -13.57
N ARG A 271 3.89 -22.29 -13.93
CA ARG A 271 3.32 -23.63 -13.77
C ARG A 271 3.09 -23.96 -12.30
N ALA A 272 2.11 -24.82 -12.04
CA ALA A 272 1.83 -25.38 -10.71
C ALA A 272 3.10 -25.95 -10.06
N GLY A 273 3.20 -25.83 -8.73
CA GLY A 273 4.35 -26.30 -7.94
C GLY A 273 5.63 -25.47 -8.09
N ARG A 274 5.67 -24.47 -8.98
CA ARG A 274 6.87 -23.62 -9.13
C ARG A 274 7.09 -22.76 -7.90
N THR A 275 8.36 -22.70 -7.48
CA THR A 275 8.80 -21.77 -6.44
C THR A 275 8.79 -20.35 -6.99
N LEU A 276 8.16 -19.43 -6.27
CA LEU A 276 8.16 -18.01 -6.61
C LEU A 276 9.54 -17.43 -6.30
N VAL A 277 10.18 -16.83 -7.30
CA VAL A 277 11.49 -16.19 -7.16
C VAL A 277 11.29 -14.70 -7.14
N ILE A 278 11.63 -14.07 -6.01
CA ILE A 278 11.48 -12.64 -5.80
C ILE A 278 12.89 -12.02 -5.88
N PRO A 279 13.23 -11.28 -6.95
CA PRO A 279 14.54 -10.65 -7.07
C PRO A 279 14.81 -9.62 -5.96
N PRO A 280 16.08 -9.25 -5.71
CA PRO A 280 16.41 -8.25 -4.70
C PRO A 280 15.80 -6.89 -5.07
N LEU A 281 15.33 -6.14 -4.07
CA LEU A 281 14.84 -4.78 -4.25
C LEU A 281 13.75 -4.67 -5.31
N THR A 282 12.71 -5.50 -5.20
CA THR A 282 11.59 -5.54 -6.14
C THR A 282 10.23 -5.56 -5.44
N MET A 283 9.21 -5.17 -6.21
CA MET A 283 7.80 -5.31 -5.86
C MET A 283 7.17 -6.29 -6.83
N SER A 284 6.22 -7.09 -6.36
CA SER A 284 5.58 -8.10 -7.22
C SER A 284 4.17 -8.42 -6.76
N PHE A 285 3.32 -8.76 -7.72
CA PHE A 285 1.99 -9.35 -7.48
C PHE A 285 1.96 -10.76 -8.06
N TYR A 286 1.28 -11.67 -7.36
CA TYR A 286 1.07 -13.05 -7.78
C TYR A 286 -0.40 -13.39 -7.62
N VAL A 287 -1.08 -13.65 -8.73
CA VAL A 287 -2.47 -14.11 -8.69
C VAL A 287 -2.48 -15.63 -8.77
N VAL A 288 -2.91 -16.29 -7.69
CA VAL A 288 -3.07 -17.74 -7.65
C VAL A 288 -4.48 -18.06 -8.13
N LYS A 289 -4.57 -18.67 -9.31
CA LYS A 289 -5.84 -18.89 -10.01
C LYS A 289 -6.53 -20.14 -9.49
N ASN A 290 -7.86 -20.16 -9.58
CA ASN A 290 -8.68 -21.35 -9.38
C ASN A 290 -8.41 -22.07 -8.04
N VAL A 291 -8.08 -21.29 -7.00
CA VAL A 291 -7.90 -21.80 -5.62
C VAL A 291 -9.24 -22.20 -5.02
N ASN A 292 -10.33 -21.57 -5.46
CA ASN A 292 -11.66 -21.72 -4.89
C ASN A 292 -11.68 -21.41 -3.38
N ALA A 293 -10.91 -20.40 -2.95
CA ALA A 293 -10.84 -20.01 -1.55
C ALA A 293 -12.21 -19.55 -1.06
N LEU A 294 -12.76 -20.23 -0.04
CA LEU A 294 -14.13 -20.01 0.45
C LEU A 294 -14.41 -18.55 0.80
N ALA A 295 -13.47 -17.88 1.50
CA ALA A 295 -13.57 -16.46 1.85
C ALA A 295 -13.69 -15.52 0.64
N CYS A 296 -13.24 -15.97 -0.54
CA CYS A 296 -13.17 -15.19 -1.79
C CYS A 296 -14.25 -15.57 -2.81
N ARG A 297 -15.16 -16.50 -2.48
CA ARG A 297 -16.25 -16.90 -3.38
C ARG A 297 -17.44 -15.95 -3.34
N TYR A 298 -17.71 -15.39 -2.17
CA TYR A 298 -18.90 -14.58 -1.90
C TYR A 298 -18.51 -13.11 -1.73
N ARG A 299 -19.46 -12.19 -1.93
CA ARG A 299 -19.26 -10.75 -1.68
C ARG A 299 -19.21 -10.45 -0.19
#